data_AF-A0A8J7Y8P8-F1
#
_entry.id   AF-A0A8J7Y8P8-F1
#
_cell.length_a   1.000
_cell.length_b   1.000
_cell.length_c   1.000
_cell.angle_alpha   90.00
_cell.angle_beta   90.00
_cell.angle_gamma   90.00
#
_symmetry.space_group_name_H-M   'P 1'
#
loop_
_entity.id
_entity.type
_entity.pdbx_description
1 polymer ?
#
loop_
_entity_poly.entity_id
_entity_poly.type
_entity_poly.pdbx_seq_one_letter_code
_entity_poly.pdbx_strand_id
1 'polypeptide(L)'
;MSSNIFHFSSHEIRDLIISTVTIALIFAWPGGGFYIFNDPTFLYRLIIAILIVGSSFIFHELAHRTVARYFGAYSEFRAWFEGLAIALILKMLLGFTFIAPGAVYIYKDYLTSRENGIISLINEIG
;
A
#
# COMPACT_ATOMS: atom_id res chain seq x y z
N MET A 1 14.48 14.14 -21.03
CA MET A 1 13.40 14.73 -20.20
C MET A 1 13.65 14.34 -18.76
N SER A 2 13.90 15.29 -17.87
CA SER A 2 14.14 15.02 -16.44
C SER A 2 12.82 14.62 -15.78
N SER A 3 12.52 13.32 -15.74
CA SER A 3 11.39 12.82 -14.97
C SER A 3 11.76 12.90 -13.49
N ASN A 4 11.13 13.77 -12.70
CA ASN A 4 11.36 13.89 -11.26
C ASN A 4 10.88 12.64 -10.52
N ILE A 5 11.75 12.04 -9.71
CA ILE A 5 11.46 10.84 -8.88
C ILE A 5 10.32 11.06 -7.88
N PHE A 6 10.09 12.31 -7.51
CA PHE A 6 9.08 12.74 -6.53
C PHE A 6 7.76 13.22 -7.16
N HIS A 7 7.55 13.01 -8.46
CA HIS A 7 6.32 13.44 -9.10
C HIS A 7 5.21 12.39 -8.90
N PHE A 8 4.51 12.51 -7.78
CA PHE A 8 3.30 11.73 -7.52
C PHE A 8 2.09 12.40 -8.20
N SER A 9 1.22 11.59 -8.81
CA SER A 9 -0.07 12.08 -9.31
C SER A 9 -0.99 12.40 -8.14
N SER A 10 -1.90 13.38 -8.28
CA SER A 10 -2.90 13.67 -7.24
C SER A 10 -3.79 12.44 -6.95
N HIS A 11 -4.01 11.59 -7.95
CA HIS A 11 -4.72 10.32 -7.77
C HIS A 11 -3.91 9.33 -6.93
N GLU A 12 -2.62 9.20 -7.22
CA GLU A 12 -1.74 8.29 -6.50
C GLU A 12 -1.55 8.70 -5.03
N ILE A 13 -1.36 9.99 -4.74
CA ILE A 13 -1.28 10.46 -3.35
C ILE A 13 -2.57 10.14 -2.59
N ARG A 14 -3.72 10.38 -3.21
CA ARG A 14 -5.02 10.09 -2.60
C ARG A 14 -5.15 8.60 -2.32
N ASP A 15 -4.84 7.78 -3.30
CA ASP A 15 -4.92 6.32 -3.20
C ASP A 15 -3.94 5.80 -2.13
N LEU A 16 -2.72 6.35 -2.04
CA LEU A 16 -1.72 6.03 -1.03
C LEU A 16 -2.17 6.41 0.39
N ILE A 17 -2.77 7.60 0.56
CA ILE A 17 -3.34 8.05 1.84
C ILE A 17 -4.50 7.13 2.26
N ILE A 18 -5.41 6.83 1.35
CA ILE A 18 -6.57 5.97 1.65
C ILE A 18 -6.10 4.56 2.03
N SER A 19 -5.17 3.97 1.28
CA SER A 19 -4.58 2.68 1.61
C SER A 19 -3.89 2.71 2.97
N THR A 20 -3.08 3.73 3.25
CA THR A 20 -2.38 3.89 4.54
C THR A 20 -3.36 3.94 5.70
N VAL A 21 -4.38 4.80 5.62
CA VAL A 21 -5.38 4.96 6.68
C VAL A 21 -6.19 3.68 6.87
N THR A 22 -6.57 3.03 5.78
CA THR A 22 -7.39 1.81 5.84
C THR A 22 -6.60 0.65 6.44
N ILE A 23 -5.35 0.46 6.02
CA ILE A 23 -4.48 -0.60 6.54
C ILE A 23 -4.14 -0.34 8.01
N ALA A 24 -3.84 0.91 8.38
CA ALA A 24 -3.61 1.28 9.77
C ALA A 24 -4.85 1.01 10.64
N LEU A 25 -6.05 1.30 10.13
CA LEU A 25 -7.30 0.99 10.81
C LEU A 25 -7.49 -0.53 10.99
N ILE A 26 -7.19 -1.32 9.95
CA ILE A 26 -7.24 -2.79 10.00
C ILE A 26 -6.30 -3.34 11.09
N PHE A 27 -5.08 -2.84 11.18
CA PHE A 27 -4.12 -3.28 12.20
C PHE A 27 -4.48 -2.82 13.62
N ALA A 28 -5.03 -1.62 13.75
CA ALA A 28 -5.46 -1.10 15.05
C ALA A 28 -6.74 -1.75 15.58
N TRP A 29 -7.54 -2.37 14.70
CA TRP A 29 -8.80 -2.99 15.05
C TRP A 29 -8.61 -4.22 15.95
N PRO A 30 -9.19 -4.24 17.17
CA PRO A 30 -9.22 -5.41 18.02
C PRO A 30 -10.12 -6.46 17.35
N GLY A 31 -9.51 -7.50 16.78
CA GLY A 31 -10.22 -8.48 15.96
C GLY A 31 -11.40 -9.17 16.68
N GLY A 32 -12.41 -9.59 15.90
CA GLY A 32 -13.50 -10.43 16.41
C GLY A 32 -14.63 -9.67 17.12
N GLY A 33 -15.08 -8.54 16.57
CA GLY A 33 -16.21 -7.75 17.09
C GLY A 33 -15.98 -6.23 17.10
N PHE A 34 -16.94 -5.47 17.64
CA PHE A 34 -16.93 -4.01 17.75
C PHE A 34 -16.50 -3.51 19.14
N TYR A 35 -15.55 -4.18 19.78
CA TYR A 35 -15.09 -3.85 21.14
C TYR A 35 -14.28 -2.54 21.23
N ILE A 36 -14.07 -1.86 20.11
CA ILE A 36 -13.38 -0.57 19.98
C ILE A 36 -13.87 0.51 20.94
N PHE A 37 -15.18 0.60 21.19
CA PHE A 37 -15.74 1.69 22.01
C PHE A 37 -15.38 1.59 23.50
N ASN A 38 -14.95 0.41 23.96
CA ASN A 38 -14.56 0.17 25.36
C ASN A 38 -13.04 0.02 25.53
N ASP A 39 -12.25 0.11 24.44
CA ASP A 39 -10.80 -0.06 24.50
C ASP A 39 -10.07 1.29 24.47
N PRO A 40 -9.55 1.79 25.61
CA PRO A 40 -8.82 3.06 25.67
C PRO A 40 -7.49 3.01 24.92
N THR A 41 -6.97 1.81 24.59
CA THR A 41 -5.70 1.65 23.87
C THR A 41 -5.87 1.75 22.35
N PHE A 42 -7.11 1.75 21.84
CA PHE A 42 -7.38 1.79 20.41
C PHE A 42 -6.75 3.01 19.72
N LEU A 43 -6.94 4.20 20.27
CA LEU A 43 -6.40 5.45 19.70
C LEU A 43 -4.86 5.41 19.62
N TYR A 44 -4.22 4.89 20.68
CA TYR A 44 -2.77 4.73 20.73
C TYR A 44 -2.26 3.75 19.67
N ARG A 45 -2.92 2.58 19.53
CA ARG A 45 -2.60 1.61 18.48
C ARG A 45 -2.80 2.17 17.09
N LEU A 46 -3.87 2.94 16.87
CA LEU A 46 -4.16 3.58 15.57
C LEU A 46 -3.09 4.59 15.18
N ILE A 47 -2.66 5.46 16.09
CA ILE A 47 -1.60 6.45 15.82
C ILE A 47 -0.30 5.75 15.45
N ILE A 48 0.09 4.73 16.22
CA ILE A 48 1.31 3.94 15.93
C ILE A 48 1.18 3.22 14.58
N ALA A 49 0.02 2.61 14.30
CA ALA A 49 -0.23 1.93 13.04
C ALA A 49 -0.12 2.89 11.85
N ILE A 50 -0.67 4.11 11.95
CA ILE A 50 -0.54 5.13 10.88
C ILE A 50 0.93 5.49 10.64
N LEU A 51 1.71 5.69 11.71
CA LEU A 51 3.13 6.04 11.57
C LEU A 51 3.94 4.91 10.93
N ILE A 52 3.74 3.66 11.38
CA ILE A 52 4.47 2.50 10.85
C ILE A 52 4.03 2.18 9.43
N VAL A 53 2.73 2.06 9.19
CA VAL A 53 2.19 1.71 7.87
C VAL A 53 2.48 2.83 6.87
N GLY A 54 2.28 4.09 7.25
CA GLY A 54 2.51 5.24 6.37
C GLY A 54 3.97 5.40 6.00
N SER A 55 4.89 5.29 6.96
CA SER A 55 6.33 5.32 6.66
C SER A 55 6.72 4.12 5.78
N SER A 56 6.25 2.91 6.11
CA SER A 56 6.51 1.71 5.31
C SER A 56 6.04 1.90 3.87
N PHE A 57 4.82 2.37 3.63
CA PHE A 57 4.28 2.58 2.28
C PHE A 57 5.05 3.63 1.48
N ILE A 58 5.43 4.74 2.12
CA ILE A 58 6.23 5.78 1.46
C ILE A 58 7.58 5.21 1.03
N PHE A 59 8.26 4.47 1.92
CA PHE A 59 9.55 3.86 1.58
C PHE A 59 9.42 2.77 0.52
N HIS A 60 8.38 1.93 0.58
CA HIS A 60 8.10 0.92 -0.43
C HIS A 60 7.92 1.57 -1.81
N GLU A 61 7.04 2.55 -1.93
CA GLU A 61 6.75 3.18 -3.23
C GLU A 61 7.97 3.92 -3.79
N LEU A 62 8.76 4.59 -2.94
CA LEU A 62 10.02 5.21 -3.35
C LEU A 62 11.04 4.17 -3.84
N ALA A 63 11.14 3.01 -3.18
CA ALA A 63 12.00 1.92 -3.62
C ALA A 63 11.55 1.37 -4.98
N HIS A 64 10.25 1.08 -5.15
CA HIS A 64 9.69 0.61 -6.42
C HIS A 64 9.96 1.59 -7.56
N ARG A 65 9.69 2.88 -7.35
CA ARG A 65 9.95 3.93 -8.35
C ARG A 65 11.43 4.06 -8.70
N THR A 66 12.32 3.94 -7.71
CA THR A 66 13.76 4.00 -7.92
C THR A 66 14.24 2.83 -8.80
N VAL A 67 13.77 1.63 -8.50
CA VAL A 67 14.09 0.42 -9.27
C VAL A 67 13.51 0.48 -10.68
N ALA A 68 12.22 0.81 -10.82
CA ALA A 68 11.56 0.90 -12.13
C ALA A 68 12.32 1.85 -13.06
N ARG A 69 12.78 2.99 -12.54
CA ARG A 69 13.56 3.98 -13.30
C ARG A 69 14.97 3.54 -13.60
N TYR A 70 15.61 2.78 -12.73
CA TYR A 70 16.91 2.16 -13.02
C TYR A 70 16.82 1.30 -14.29
N PHE A 71 15.68 0.63 -14.52
CA PHE A 71 15.40 -0.13 -15.74
C PHE A 71 14.73 0.68 -16.88
N GLY A 72 14.65 2.01 -16.76
CA GLY A 72 14.04 2.88 -17.76
C GLY A 72 12.51 2.75 -17.88
N ALA A 73 11.84 2.21 -16.86
CA ALA A 73 10.39 2.07 -16.80
C ALA A 73 9.76 3.13 -15.87
N TYR A 74 8.49 3.48 -16.12
CA TYR A 74 7.71 4.33 -15.22
C TYR A 74 6.72 3.48 -14.42
N SER A 75 6.67 3.62 -13.11
CA SER A 75 5.68 2.97 -12.24
C SER A 75 4.65 3.97 -11.70
N GLU A 76 3.40 3.52 -11.55
CA GLU A 76 2.31 4.25 -10.90
C GLU A 76 1.57 3.30 -9.94
N PHE A 77 1.53 3.64 -8.65
CA PHE A 77 0.73 2.90 -7.68
C PHE A 77 -0.77 3.19 -7.84
N ARG A 78 -1.59 2.13 -7.79
CA ARG A 78 -3.05 2.25 -7.73
C ARG A 78 -3.60 1.35 -6.63
N ALA A 79 -4.36 1.95 -5.72
CA ALA A 79 -4.98 1.24 -4.62
C ALA A 79 -6.13 0.34 -5.11
N TRP A 80 -6.27 -0.84 -4.51
CA TRP A 80 -7.43 -1.70 -4.74
C TRP A 80 -8.42 -1.55 -3.59
N PHE A 81 -9.30 -0.55 -3.73
CA PHE A 81 -10.25 -0.17 -2.67
C PHE A 81 -11.19 -1.29 -2.25
N GLU A 82 -11.62 -2.14 -3.19
CA GLU A 82 -12.50 -3.27 -2.87
C GLU A 82 -11.78 -4.31 -2.01
N GLY A 83 -10.52 -4.63 -2.34
CA GLY A 83 -9.68 -5.52 -1.55
C GLY A 83 -9.46 -4.99 -0.14
N LEU A 84 -9.21 -3.69 0.01
CA LEU A 84 -9.09 -3.03 1.31
C LEU A 84 -10.40 -3.07 2.12
N ALA A 85 -11.55 -2.87 1.46
CA ALA A 85 -12.86 -2.95 2.11
C ALA A 85 -13.17 -4.38 2.59
N ILE A 86 -12.90 -5.38 1.74
CA ILE A 86 -13.03 -6.79 2.10
C ILE A 86 -12.11 -7.12 3.27
N ALA A 87 -10.85 -6.64 3.22
CA ALA A 87 -9.88 -6.87 4.28
C ALA A 87 -10.35 -6.31 5.63
N LEU A 88 -10.94 -5.11 5.63
CA LEU A 88 -11.52 -4.52 6.82
C LEU A 88 -12.71 -5.33 7.35
N ILE A 89 -13.65 -5.72 6.48
CA ILE A 89 -14.81 -6.52 6.87
C ILE A 89 -14.38 -7.86 7.48
N LEU A 90 -13.43 -8.56 6.83
CA LEU A 90 -12.90 -9.83 7.34
C LEU A 90 -12.24 -9.65 8.71
N LYS A 91 -11.44 -8.58 8.89
CA LYS A 91 -10.80 -8.28 10.17
C LYS A 91 -11.83 -8.06 11.28
N MET A 92 -12.91 -7.35 10.98
CA MET A 92 -13.96 -7.04 11.94
C MET A 92 -14.75 -8.29 12.34
N LEU A 93 -15.07 -9.16 11.37
CA LEU A 93 -15.90 -10.35 11.58
C LEU A 93 -15.12 -11.54 12.15
N LEU A 94 -13.92 -11.80 11.62
CA LEU A 94 -13.15 -13.02 11.87
C LEU A 94 -11.92 -12.77 12.74
N GLY A 95 -11.51 -11.51 12.93
CA GLY A 95 -10.32 -11.14 13.69
C GLY A 95 -8.99 -11.33 12.94
N PHE A 96 -9.02 -12.03 11.81
CA PHE A 96 -7.92 -12.17 10.86
C PHE A 96 -8.31 -11.62 9.49
N THR A 97 -7.32 -11.24 8.69
CA THR A 97 -7.57 -10.74 7.32
C THR A 97 -6.33 -10.90 6.44
N PHE A 98 -6.53 -10.76 5.15
CA PHE A 98 -5.47 -10.62 4.15
C PHE A 98 -5.58 -9.22 3.53
N ILE A 99 -4.45 -8.52 3.42
CA ILE A 99 -4.39 -7.14 2.94
C ILE A 99 -3.74 -7.15 1.57
N ALA A 100 -4.47 -6.71 0.55
CA ALA A 100 -3.93 -6.43 -0.78
C ALA A 100 -3.97 -4.90 -0.98
N PRO A 101 -2.84 -4.19 -0.85
CA PRO A 101 -2.77 -2.73 -0.96
C PRO A 101 -3.30 -2.14 -2.26
N GLY A 102 -3.07 -2.84 -3.36
CA GLY A 102 -3.14 -2.31 -4.69
C GLY A 102 -2.15 -3.01 -5.62
N ALA A 103 -2.04 -2.48 -6.83
CA ALA A 103 -1.10 -2.97 -7.84
C ALA A 103 -0.27 -1.81 -8.39
N VAL A 104 1.00 -2.07 -8.66
CA VAL A 104 1.91 -1.13 -9.32
C VAL A 104 1.82 -1.35 -10.82
N TYR A 105 1.38 -0.33 -11.55
CA TYR A 105 1.29 -0.36 -13.00
C TYR A 105 2.59 0.17 -13.60
N ILE A 106 3.19 -0.59 -14.50
CA ILE A 106 4.46 -0.25 -15.13
C ILE A 106 4.22 0.07 -16.61
N TYR A 107 4.70 1.21 -17.06
CA TYR A 107 4.62 1.67 -18.44
C TYR A 107 6.02 1.73 -19.04
N LYS A 108 6.28 0.92 -20.09
CA LYS A 108 7.52 0.93 -20.90
C LYS A 108 7.22 0.37 -22.30
N ASP A 109 7.82 0.96 -23.34
CA ASP A 109 7.56 0.60 -24.75
C ASP A 109 8.10 -0.81 -25.13
N TYR A 110 9.18 -1.26 -24.48
CA TYR A 110 9.76 -2.60 -24.66
C TYR A 110 10.27 -3.15 -23.32
N LEU A 111 9.61 -4.18 -22.78
CA LEU A 111 10.08 -4.95 -21.62
C LEU A 111 10.49 -6.35 -22.09
N THR A 112 11.75 -6.74 -21.87
CA THR A 112 12.10 -8.17 -22.01
C THR A 112 11.49 -8.97 -20.87
N SER A 113 11.11 -10.24 -21.11
CA SER A 113 10.47 -11.09 -20.08
C SER A 113 11.30 -11.23 -18.81
N ARG A 114 12.64 -11.08 -18.92
CA ARG A 114 13.57 -11.10 -17.78
C ARG A 114 13.50 -9.82 -16.95
N GLU A 115 13.43 -8.65 -17.58
CA GLU A 115 13.22 -7.38 -16.86
C GLU A 115 11.83 -7.35 -16.21
N ASN A 116 10.81 -7.81 -16.92
CA ASN A 116 9.45 -7.87 -16.39
C ASN A 116 9.35 -8.79 -15.16
N GLY A 117 10.03 -9.94 -15.20
CA GLY A 117 10.10 -10.88 -14.08
C GLY A 117 10.87 -10.33 -12.87
N ILE A 118 11.95 -9.56 -13.09
CA ILE A 118 12.70 -8.92 -12.00
C ILE A 118 11.87 -7.81 -11.35
N ILE A 119 11.20 -6.98 -12.17
CA ILE A 119 10.39 -5.88 -11.63
C ILE A 119 9.12 -6.42 -10.96
N SER A 120 8.50 -7.49 -11.49
CA SER A 120 7.35 -8.14 -10.84
C SER A 120 7.73 -8.82 -9.52
N LEU A 121 8.90 -9.45 -9.43
CA LEU A 121 9.40 -10.02 -8.17
C LEU A 121 9.54 -8.93 -7.09
N ILE A 122 10.05 -7.76 -7.48
CA ILE A 122 10.21 -6.65 -6.53
C ILE A 122 8.84 -6.11 -6.11
N ASN A 123 7.86 -6.08 -7.01
CA ASN A 123 6.48 -5.71 -6.70
C ASN A 123 5.77 -6.68 -5.74
N GLU A 124 6.21 -7.94 -5.63
CA GLU A 124 5.61 -8.94 -4.74
C GLU A 124 6.13 -8.89 -3.29
N ILE A 125 7.25 -8.19 -3.02
CA ILE A 125 7.91 -8.20 -1.70
C ILE A 125 7.41 -7.05 -0.78
N GLY A 126 6.18 -6.55 -1.01
CA GLY A 126 5.54 -5.50 -0.20
C GLY A 126 4.48 -6.04 0.75
#